data_AF-A0A0J8QLG7-F1
#
_entry.id   AF-A0A0J8QLG7-F1
#
_cell.length_a   1.000
_cell.length_b   1.000
_cell.length_c   1.000
_cell.angle_alpha   90.00
_cell.angle_beta   90.00
_cell.angle_gamma   90.00
#
_symmetry.space_group_name_H-M   'P 1'
#
loop_
_entity.id
_entity.type
_entity.pdbx_description
1 polymer ?
#
loop_
_entity_poly.entity_id
_entity_poly.type
_entity_poly.pdbx_seq_one_letter_code
_entity_poly.pdbx_strand_id
1 'polypeptide(L)'
;MASSLAAQLAQIAATSTHQLDLKAQRAAHSQSLIFEKKIAGSQDFDTIFQVCHEGFQELCSLDSRFLSFRRNIFSDQSKTEDRGQMTTSQNKELDSVLEDFLSLVGARLLLTPAVKAVDWLIRRFRVHEYNTSFLLLTFLPYHTTPLFLNFLSILPEDLTQTFKVFLPYKRSMTLPPRQVIVQSASTNKSFFSALNNYVLQVSKSQAHYQGLVSFWAGITTEALANMLDSAKSGRMEIETRNKEDVLIRILPVLNDAFMLRKAPQLVVGCYMLCVVLANKASLEDHVLDNLMEAVTGSWTQTNFVSGITCLSVLSQQKHEKSLPSKVVKAVLRLDNVIEVFEELSGRYAVTGLIIGLIRSCVQENGKRSDPARIPFRLATTKVSWRTEWEKKLSDLLLQFNESDTLAPLLRKAIENAGVDITQLEMTLETVLQADIMPMEIEDADLLDFISSSQTQDGFAVALEPLSQAAITESSFLAPGSSLLFDQLAEAFIHGASTKDRVSRFIKLPVLRPDKLWTNIFRYPSLSDFFLAHTL
;
A
#
# COMPACT_ATOMS: atom_id res chain seq x y z
N MET A 1 -0.94 58.45 -3.44
CA MET A 1 0.38 58.33 -4.10
C MET A 1 1.47 57.69 -3.24
N ALA A 2 1.26 57.41 -1.94
CA ALA A 2 2.24 56.72 -1.07
C ALA A 2 2.12 55.17 -1.06
N SER A 3 1.21 54.58 -1.84
CA SER A 3 0.90 53.14 -1.78
C SER A 3 1.76 52.27 -2.71
N SER A 4 2.26 52.80 -3.84
CA SER A 4 3.09 52.02 -4.77
C SER A 4 4.48 51.75 -4.21
N LEU A 5 5.12 52.75 -3.60
CA LEU A 5 6.43 52.60 -2.96
C LEU A 5 6.36 51.67 -1.74
N ALA A 6 5.32 51.79 -0.92
CA ALA A 6 5.12 50.89 0.23
C ALA A 6 4.91 49.44 -0.21
N ALA A 7 4.14 49.20 -1.29
CA ALA A 7 3.98 47.85 -1.86
C ALA A 7 5.28 47.30 -2.46
N GLN A 8 6.06 48.15 -3.15
CA GLN A 8 7.37 47.77 -3.69
C GLN A 8 8.37 47.46 -2.57
N LEU A 9 8.41 48.26 -1.51
CA LEU A 9 9.26 48.02 -0.34
C LEU A 9 8.85 46.75 0.42
N ALA A 10 7.56 46.46 0.55
CA ALA A 10 7.08 45.22 1.14
C ALA A 10 7.49 43.99 0.29
N GLN A 11 7.42 44.11 -1.03
CA GLN A 11 7.84 43.04 -1.95
C GLN A 11 9.37 42.84 -1.94
N ILE A 12 10.14 43.92 -1.87
CA ILE A 12 11.61 43.86 -1.73
C ILE A 12 11.99 43.28 -0.37
N ALA A 13 11.36 43.72 0.73
CA ALA A 13 11.61 43.19 2.07
C ALA A 13 11.27 41.69 2.17
N ALA A 14 10.19 41.24 1.53
CA ALA A 14 9.81 39.84 1.45
C ALA A 14 10.80 38.98 0.64
N THR A 15 11.58 39.59 -0.26
CA THR A 15 12.55 38.89 -1.13
C THR A 15 14.00 39.07 -0.66
N SER A 16 14.28 40.09 0.15
CA SER A 16 15.63 40.42 0.63
C SER A 16 16.04 39.50 1.78
N THR A 17 17.20 38.87 1.65
CA THR A 17 17.85 38.18 2.76
C THR A 17 18.36 39.24 3.75
N HIS A 18 17.87 39.24 5.00
CA HIS A 18 18.19 40.22 6.05
C HIS A 18 19.67 40.17 6.54
N GLN A 19 20.64 40.17 5.63
CA GLN A 19 22.07 40.05 5.92
C GLN A 19 22.63 41.26 6.68
N LEU A 20 21.95 42.40 6.70
CA LEU A 20 22.41 43.62 7.38
C LEU A 20 21.66 43.92 8.69
N ASP A 21 20.60 43.17 9.00
CA ASP A 21 19.83 43.35 10.24
C ASP A 21 20.31 42.35 11.30
N LEU A 22 21.16 42.83 12.22
CA LEU A 22 21.69 42.06 13.34
C LEU A 22 20.59 41.46 14.24
N LYS A 23 19.43 42.11 14.35
CA LYS A 23 18.30 41.59 15.15
C LYS A 23 17.65 40.42 14.42
N ALA A 24 17.43 40.54 13.11
CA ALA A 24 16.91 39.46 12.28
C ALA A 24 17.88 38.26 12.26
N GLN A 25 19.19 38.49 12.16
CA GLN A 25 20.20 37.43 12.23
C GLN A 25 20.17 36.68 13.57
N ARG A 26 20.13 37.40 14.69
CA ARG A 26 20.03 36.78 16.03
C ARG A 26 18.73 35.98 16.17
N ALA A 27 17.62 36.50 15.64
CA ALA A 27 16.35 35.80 15.66
C ALA A 27 16.39 34.51 14.82
N ALA A 28 16.98 34.54 13.62
CA ALA A 28 17.17 33.37 12.77
C ALA A 28 18.09 32.32 13.43
N HIS A 29 19.22 32.75 14.00
CA HIS A 29 20.16 31.87 14.70
C HIS A 29 19.57 31.20 15.95
N SER A 30 18.56 31.84 16.57
CA SER A 30 17.87 31.33 17.76
C SER A 30 16.79 30.28 17.47
N GLN A 31 16.49 29.97 16.21
CA GLN A 31 15.55 28.90 15.87
C GLN A 31 16.19 27.53 16.13
N SER A 32 15.54 26.70 16.92
CA SER A 32 15.99 25.34 17.23
C SER A 32 14.78 24.46 17.56
N LEU A 33 14.87 23.17 17.21
CA LEU A 33 13.91 22.14 17.60
C LEU A 33 14.07 21.67 19.05
N ILE A 34 15.26 21.89 19.63
CA ILE A 34 15.68 21.27 20.89
C ILE A 34 15.78 22.31 22.00
N PHE A 35 16.34 23.47 21.69
CA PHE A 35 16.64 24.50 22.67
C PHE A 35 15.65 25.65 22.59
N GLU A 36 15.31 26.21 23.76
CA GLU A 36 14.61 27.48 23.83
C GLU A 36 15.44 28.59 23.17
N LYS A 37 14.77 29.57 22.56
CA LYS A 37 15.41 30.67 21.79
C LYS A 37 16.54 31.37 22.55
N LYS A 38 16.40 31.53 23.87
CA LYS A 38 17.42 32.17 24.72
C LYS A 38 18.73 31.36 24.74
N ILE A 39 18.64 30.04 24.88
CA ILE A 39 19.80 29.13 24.93
C ILE A 39 20.34 28.93 23.52
N ALA A 40 19.47 28.71 22.54
CA ALA A 40 19.85 28.54 21.15
C ALA A 40 20.67 29.75 20.65
N GLY A 41 20.19 30.96 20.90
CA GLY A 41 20.81 32.19 20.42
C GLY A 41 22.21 32.47 21.00
N SER A 42 22.61 31.84 22.11
CA SER A 42 23.94 32.02 22.72
C SER A 42 24.99 30.99 22.28
N GLN A 43 24.58 29.93 21.56
CA GLN A 43 25.49 28.86 21.13
C GLN A 43 26.21 29.24 19.83
N ASP A 44 27.49 28.90 19.72
CA ASP A 44 28.26 29.00 18.47
C ASP A 44 28.13 27.73 17.62
N PHE A 45 28.56 27.79 16.35
CA PHE A 45 28.42 26.65 15.44
C PHE A 45 29.22 25.41 15.87
N ASP A 46 30.33 25.56 16.59
CA ASP A 46 31.09 24.43 17.13
C ASP A 46 30.31 23.69 18.22
N THR A 47 29.70 24.42 19.18
CA THR A 47 28.86 23.82 20.22
C THR A 47 27.64 23.13 19.61
N ILE A 48 26.99 23.76 18.64
CA ILE A 48 25.82 23.19 17.96
C ILE A 48 26.23 21.92 17.23
N PHE A 49 27.31 21.98 16.46
CA PHE A 49 27.80 20.83 15.69
C PHE A 49 28.16 19.67 16.62
N GLN A 50 28.83 19.89 17.74
CA GLN A 50 29.17 18.82 18.67
C GLN A 50 27.93 18.04 19.15
N VAL A 51 26.89 18.75 19.60
CA VAL A 51 25.64 18.13 20.08
C VAL A 51 24.91 17.39 18.96
N CYS A 52 24.79 18.02 17.79
CA CYS A 52 24.07 17.42 16.68
C CYS A 52 24.83 16.27 16.01
N HIS A 53 26.17 16.34 15.97
CA HIS A 53 27.04 15.32 15.40
C HIS A 53 27.03 14.05 16.26
N GLU A 54 26.95 14.17 17.60
CA GLU A 54 26.69 13.03 18.48
C GLU A 54 25.39 12.30 18.09
N GLY A 55 24.30 13.04 17.92
CA GLY A 55 23.02 12.46 17.47
C GLY A 55 23.12 11.81 16.08
N PHE A 56 23.85 12.44 15.16
CA PHE A 56 24.10 11.87 13.83
C PHE A 56 24.94 10.57 13.90
N GLN A 57 25.94 10.48 14.78
CA GLN A 57 26.73 9.27 14.97
C GLN A 57 25.86 8.12 15.51
N GLU A 58 24.97 8.41 16.46
CA GLU A 58 23.99 7.44 16.95
C GLU A 58 23.05 7.00 15.81
N LEU A 59 22.55 7.91 14.97
CA LEU A 59 21.77 7.53 13.78
C LEU A 59 22.54 6.61 12.84
N CYS A 60 23.82 6.89 12.59
CA CYS A 60 24.66 6.04 11.74
C CYS A 60 24.83 4.63 12.33
N SER A 61 24.82 4.50 13.66
CA SER A 61 24.87 3.20 14.33
C SER A 61 23.56 2.40 14.17
N LEU A 62 22.42 3.11 14.05
CA LEU A 62 21.10 2.51 13.85
C LEU A 62 20.81 2.18 12.38
N ASP A 63 21.33 2.98 11.43
CA ASP A 63 21.13 2.80 10.00
C ASP A 63 22.35 3.31 9.22
N SER A 64 23.08 2.36 8.62
CA SER A 64 24.30 2.66 7.88
C SER A 64 24.09 3.56 6.67
N ARG A 65 22.85 3.70 6.17
CA ARG A 65 22.54 4.62 5.07
C ARG A 65 22.84 6.08 5.41
N PHE A 66 22.87 6.45 6.70
CA PHE A 66 23.25 7.80 7.11
C PHE A 66 24.75 8.11 6.92
N LEU A 67 25.61 7.10 6.79
CA LEU A 67 27.06 7.30 6.66
C LEU A 67 27.45 8.11 5.42
N SER A 68 26.63 8.10 4.36
CA SER A 68 26.83 8.91 3.16
C SER A 68 26.85 10.41 3.46
N PHE A 69 26.12 10.86 4.48
CA PHE A 69 26.02 12.27 4.85
C PHE A 69 27.17 12.77 5.74
N ARG A 70 28.03 11.86 6.20
CA ARG A 70 29.15 12.19 7.10
C ARG A 70 30.18 13.09 6.44
N ARG A 71 30.40 12.92 5.13
CA ARG A 71 31.44 13.62 4.38
C ARG A 71 30.96 14.95 3.78
N ASN A 72 29.67 15.28 3.89
CA ASN A 72 29.09 16.51 3.36
C ASN A 72 28.47 17.36 4.50
N ILE A 73 27.16 17.28 4.72
CA ILE A 73 26.39 18.10 5.65
C ILE A 73 26.72 17.84 7.12
N PHE A 74 27.38 16.72 7.46
CA PHE A 74 27.91 16.44 8.81
C PHE A 74 29.46 16.39 8.87
N SER A 75 30.14 17.05 7.93
CA SER A 75 31.60 17.21 7.95
C SER A 75 32.03 18.41 8.79
N ASP A 76 33.30 18.45 9.24
CA ASP A 76 33.83 19.64 9.92
C ASP A 76 33.77 20.91 9.07
N GLN A 77 33.88 20.77 7.74
CA GLN A 77 33.79 21.88 6.79
C GLN A 77 32.41 22.56 6.84
N SER A 78 31.34 21.78 7.05
CA SER A 78 29.96 22.28 7.08
C SER A 78 29.73 23.38 8.13
N LYS A 79 30.53 23.42 9.21
CA LYS A 79 30.47 24.46 10.25
C LYS A 79 30.72 25.86 9.71
N THR A 80 31.51 25.96 8.64
CA THR A 80 31.93 27.24 8.03
C THR A 80 31.17 27.59 6.75
N GLU A 81 30.40 26.65 6.19
CA GLU A 81 29.67 26.81 4.92
C GLU A 81 28.45 27.72 5.05
N ASP A 82 28.50 28.94 4.54
CA ASP A 82 27.33 29.84 4.56
C ASP A 82 26.53 29.69 3.26
N ARG A 83 25.33 29.11 3.41
CA ARG A 83 24.36 28.92 2.33
C ARG A 83 24.00 30.23 1.60
N GLY A 84 24.00 31.36 2.31
CA GLY A 84 23.72 32.69 1.75
C GLY A 84 24.83 33.21 0.82
N GLN A 85 26.02 32.62 0.86
CA GLN A 85 27.17 32.95 0.01
C GLN A 85 27.39 31.95 -1.12
N MET A 86 26.57 30.88 -1.19
CA MET A 86 26.64 29.89 -2.26
C MET A 86 25.93 30.37 -3.52
N THR A 87 26.41 29.93 -4.68
CA THR A 87 25.72 30.16 -5.96
C THR A 87 24.39 29.43 -6.02
N THR A 88 23.50 29.83 -6.94
CA THR A 88 22.21 29.15 -7.15
C THR A 88 22.36 27.67 -7.50
N SER A 89 23.41 27.29 -8.25
CA SER A 89 23.66 25.89 -8.59
C SER A 89 24.08 25.08 -7.37
N GLN A 90 25.02 25.61 -6.58
CA GLN A 90 25.47 24.96 -5.34
C GLN A 90 24.32 24.82 -4.33
N ASN A 91 23.46 25.84 -4.21
CA ASN A 91 22.27 25.78 -3.38
C ASN A 91 21.31 24.65 -3.80
N LYS A 92 21.12 24.42 -5.10
CA LYS A 92 20.29 23.31 -5.61
C LYS A 92 20.90 21.94 -5.34
N GLU A 93 22.22 21.81 -5.44
CA GLU A 93 22.92 20.56 -5.08
C GLU A 93 22.80 20.29 -3.58
N LEU A 94 22.98 21.32 -2.75
CA LEU A 94 22.78 21.25 -1.31
C LEU A 94 21.32 20.88 -0.97
N ASP A 95 20.33 21.45 -1.66
CA ASP A 95 18.92 21.10 -1.51
C ASP A 95 18.68 19.60 -1.70
N SER A 96 19.22 19.03 -2.77
CA SER A 96 19.09 17.59 -3.04
C SER A 96 19.65 16.76 -1.89
N VAL A 97 20.84 17.10 -1.38
CA VAL A 97 21.48 16.36 -0.28
C VAL A 97 20.69 16.48 1.03
N LEU A 98 20.17 17.68 1.32
CA LEU A 98 19.35 17.94 2.52
C LEU A 98 18.01 17.18 2.45
N GLU A 99 17.35 17.18 1.29
CA GLU A 99 16.09 16.47 1.08
C GLU A 99 16.28 14.94 1.10
N ASP A 100 17.40 14.43 0.60
CA ASP A 100 17.75 13.01 0.73
C ASP A 100 17.94 12.60 2.20
N PHE A 101 18.62 13.44 3.00
CA PHE A 101 18.73 13.22 4.45
C PHE A 101 17.37 13.28 5.14
N LEU A 102 16.55 14.29 4.82
CA LEU A 102 15.21 14.48 5.39
C LEU A 102 14.27 13.30 5.04
N SER A 103 14.37 12.78 3.82
CA SER A 103 13.65 11.57 3.39
C SER A 103 13.96 10.40 4.32
N LEU A 104 15.25 10.17 4.58
CA LEU A 104 15.73 9.03 5.35
C LEU A 104 15.48 9.16 6.86
N VAL A 105 15.65 10.36 7.41
CA VAL A 105 15.44 10.64 8.84
C VAL A 105 13.95 10.67 9.21
N GLY A 106 13.07 10.85 8.22
CA GLY A 106 11.62 10.85 8.41
C GLY A 106 11.11 9.65 9.21
N ALA A 107 11.67 8.45 9.03
CA ALA A 107 11.28 7.23 9.75
C ALA A 107 11.69 7.21 11.24
N ARG A 108 12.50 8.18 11.68
CA ARG A 108 13.18 8.18 12.99
C ARG A 108 12.96 9.44 13.79
N LEU A 109 12.11 10.37 13.34
CA LEU A 109 11.94 11.69 13.96
C LEU A 109 11.54 11.65 15.45
N LEU A 110 10.94 10.56 15.93
CA LEU A 110 10.60 10.39 17.35
C LEU A 110 11.81 10.03 18.23
N LEU A 111 12.96 9.70 17.63
CA LEU A 111 14.20 9.46 18.36
C LEU A 111 14.94 10.77 18.59
N THR A 112 15.40 11.00 19.82
CA THR A 112 16.28 12.12 20.17
C THR A 112 17.48 12.30 19.22
N PRO A 113 18.24 11.24 18.82
CA PRO A 113 19.32 11.40 17.85
C PRO A 113 18.88 11.95 16.49
N ALA A 114 17.67 11.61 16.03
CA ALA A 114 17.10 12.15 14.80
C ALA A 114 16.83 13.65 14.91
N VAL A 115 16.19 14.07 16.01
CA VAL A 115 15.91 15.48 16.28
C VAL A 115 17.21 16.27 16.40
N LYS A 116 18.23 15.75 17.10
CA LYS A 116 19.60 16.31 17.17
C LYS A 116 20.19 16.53 15.78
N ALA A 117 20.16 15.51 14.92
CA ALA A 117 20.71 15.63 13.58
C ALA A 117 19.94 16.65 12.73
N VAL A 118 18.61 16.66 12.76
CA VAL A 118 17.79 17.63 12.02
C VAL A 118 17.96 19.06 12.54
N ASP A 119 18.24 19.25 13.83
CA ASP A 119 18.51 20.58 14.39
C ASP A 119 19.77 21.20 13.76
N TRP A 120 20.79 20.41 13.42
CA TRP A 120 21.94 20.91 12.64
C TRP A 120 21.51 21.48 11.30
N LEU A 121 20.63 20.77 10.59
CA LEU A 121 20.14 21.20 9.27
C LEU A 121 19.37 22.51 9.37
N ILE A 122 18.58 22.65 10.44
CA ILE A 122 17.78 23.84 10.71
C ILE A 122 18.69 25.03 11.03
N ARG A 123 19.71 24.81 11.84
CA ARG A 123 20.55 25.90 12.37
C ARG A 123 21.70 26.30 11.46
N ARG A 124 22.27 25.34 10.73
CA ARG A 124 23.36 25.60 9.77
C ARG A 124 22.84 25.94 8.38
N PHE A 125 21.95 25.11 7.85
CA PHE A 125 21.50 25.21 6.46
C PHE A 125 20.12 25.86 6.30
N ARG A 126 19.48 26.25 7.41
CA ARG A 126 18.20 26.97 7.44
C ARG A 126 17.12 26.27 6.62
N VAL A 127 17.04 24.93 6.72
CA VAL A 127 16.04 24.12 5.98
C VAL A 127 14.60 24.53 6.28
N HIS A 128 14.34 25.14 7.43
CA HIS A 128 13.03 25.67 7.79
C HIS A 128 12.61 26.89 6.96
N GLU A 129 13.56 27.58 6.33
CA GLU A 129 13.31 28.74 5.45
C GLU A 129 13.45 28.39 3.97
N TYR A 130 14.45 27.58 3.61
CA TYR A 130 14.77 27.31 2.21
C TYR A 130 14.19 25.98 1.69
N ASN A 131 13.95 25.00 2.57
CA ASN A 131 13.37 23.69 2.24
C ASN A 131 12.04 23.48 3.00
N THR A 132 11.32 24.56 3.30
CA THR A 132 10.15 24.55 4.20
C THR A 132 9.10 23.53 3.77
N SER A 133 8.83 23.41 2.48
CA SER A 133 7.85 22.45 1.94
C SER A 133 8.26 21.01 2.28
N PHE A 134 9.50 20.64 1.97
CA PHE A 134 10.01 19.29 2.18
C PHE A 134 10.09 18.94 3.66
N LEU A 135 10.59 19.89 4.47
CA LEU A 135 10.67 19.76 5.92
C LEU A 135 9.28 19.58 6.54
N LEU A 136 8.31 20.41 6.16
CA LEU A 136 6.94 20.31 6.67
C LEU A 136 6.32 18.96 6.34
N LEU A 137 6.43 18.51 5.09
CA LEU A 137 5.92 17.19 4.69
C LEU A 137 6.62 16.03 5.40
N THR A 138 7.90 16.21 5.78
CA THR A 138 8.66 15.24 6.57
C THR A 138 8.17 15.14 8.02
N PHE A 139 7.78 16.27 8.63
CA PHE A 139 7.23 16.30 9.99
C PHE A 139 5.73 16.02 10.04
N LEU A 140 5.01 16.14 8.92
CA LEU A 140 3.55 16.07 8.86
C LEU A 140 2.95 14.75 9.37
N PRO A 141 3.53 13.55 9.11
CA PRO A 141 3.04 12.30 9.69
C PRO A 141 3.01 12.30 11.24
N TYR A 142 3.79 13.19 11.87
CA TYR A 142 3.92 13.31 13.32
C TYR A 142 3.08 14.45 13.91
N HIS A 143 2.08 14.95 13.18
CA HIS A 143 1.27 16.12 13.54
C HIS A 143 0.51 16.03 14.87
N THR A 144 0.40 14.84 15.47
CA THR A 144 -0.23 14.58 16.77
C THR A 144 0.77 14.53 17.93
N THR A 145 2.07 14.66 17.66
CA THR A 145 3.13 14.50 18.67
C THR A 145 3.64 15.85 19.16
N PRO A 146 4.16 15.95 20.42
CA PRO A 146 4.72 17.19 20.94
C PRO A 146 5.86 17.77 20.09
N LEU A 147 6.62 16.91 19.39
CA LEU A 147 7.67 17.33 18.45
C LEU A 147 7.15 18.29 17.38
N PHE A 148 5.89 18.10 16.94
CA PHE A 148 5.30 18.97 15.93
C PHE A 148 5.06 20.40 16.44
N LEU A 149 4.88 20.60 17.76
CA LEU A 149 4.80 21.96 18.34
C LEU A 149 6.15 22.68 18.24
N ASN A 150 7.25 21.97 18.56
CA ASN A 150 8.60 22.53 18.42
C ASN A 150 8.86 22.90 16.95
N PHE A 151 8.45 22.04 16.02
CA PHE A 151 8.52 22.31 14.59
C PHE A 151 7.67 23.53 14.16
N LEU A 152 6.40 23.64 14.59
CA LEU A 152 5.56 24.82 14.29
C LEU A 152 6.20 26.13 14.78
N SER A 153 6.89 26.08 15.93
CA SER A 153 7.52 27.26 16.53
C SER A 153 8.62 27.88 15.65
N ILE A 154 9.33 27.05 14.88
CA ILE A 154 10.47 27.48 14.05
C ILE A 154 10.09 27.80 12.60
N LEU A 155 8.87 27.45 12.17
CA LEU A 155 8.42 27.76 10.81
C LEU A 155 8.43 29.28 10.54
N PRO A 156 8.63 29.73 9.29
CA PRO A 156 8.45 31.13 8.93
C PRO A 156 7.02 31.62 9.25
N GLU A 157 6.87 32.92 9.52
CA GLU A 157 5.55 33.52 9.77
C GLU A 157 4.68 33.50 8.51
N ASP A 158 5.29 33.70 7.35
CA ASP A 158 4.62 33.71 6.05
C ASP A 158 4.77 32.36 5.34
N LEU A 159 3.82 31.46 5.59
CA LEU A 159 3.73 30.20 4.85
C LEU A 159 3.10 30.43 3.46
N THR A 160 3.60 29.69 2.47
CA THR A 160 3.02 29.67 1.11
C THR A 160 1.58 29.18 1.14
N GLN A 161 0.79 29.53 0.11
CA GLN A 161 -0.62 29.12 -0.02
C GLN A 161 -0.83 27.60 0.13
N THR A 162 0.17 26.80 -0.22
CA THR A 162 0.22 25.36 -0.02
C THR A 162 0.06 24.95 1.45
N PHE A 163 0.68 25.68 2.39
CA PHE A 163 0.75 25.30 3.80
C PHE A 163 0.10 26.31 4.75
N LYS A 164 -0.63 27.31 4.23
CA LYS A 164 -1.32 28.31 5.08
C LYS A 164 -2.29 27.72 6.10
N VAL A 165 -2.79 26.51 5.86
CA VAL A 165 -3.66 25.79 6.80
C VAL A 165 -3.03 25.60 8.18
N PHE A 166 -1.70 25.62 8.29
CA PHE A 166 -0.97 25.46 9.56
C PHE A 166 -0.79 26.75 10.35
N LEU A 167 -1.06 27.93 9.77
CA LEU A 167 -0.86 29.23 10.44
C LEU A 167 -1.68 29.40 11.73
N PRO A 168 -2.97 29.01 11.80
CA PRO A 168 -3.73 29.10 13.05
C PRO A 168 -3.08 28.30 14.18
N TYR A 169 -2.62 27.08 13.87
CA TYR A 169 -1.97 26.15 14.82
C TYR A 169 -0.62 26.64 15.29
N LYS A 170 0.16 27.27 14.39
CA LYS A 170 1.39 27.98 14.74
C LYS A 170 1.11 29.12 15.74
N ARG A 171 0.08 29.93 15.51
CA ARG A 171 -0.26 31.07 16.37
C ARG A 171 -0.76 30.65 17.74
N SER A 172 -1.61 29.61 17.80
CA SER A 172 -2.14 29.08 19.05
C SER A 172 -1.21 28.09 19.75
N MET A 173 -0.14 27.66 19.08
CA MET A 173 0.76 26.59 19.54
C MET A 173 -0.01 25.33 19.95
N THR A 174 -0.93 24.90 19.08
CA THR A 174 -1.73 23.68 19.26
C THR A 174 -1.49 22.70 18.12
N LEU A 175 -1.70 21.41 18.38
CA LEU A 175 -1.54 20.36 17.37
C LEU A 175 -2.70 20.40 16.37
N PRO A 176 -2.43 20.34 15.05
CA PRO A 176 -3.50 20.32 14.07
C PRO A 176 -4.22 18.96 14.08
N PRO A 177 -5.56 18.93 14.10
CA PRO A 177 -6.31 17.69 14.01
C PRO A 177 -6.24 17.12 12.59
N ARG A 178 -6.30 15.79 12.47
CA ARG A 178 -6.20 15.07 11.19
C ARG A 178 -7.18 15.57 10.13
N GLN A 179 -8.42 15.88 10.54
CA GLN A 179 -9.49 16.34 9.64
C GLN A 179 -9.14 17.63 8.89
N VAL A 180 -8.31 18.49 9.48
CA VAL A 180 -7.89 19.74 8.84
C VAL A 180 -6.88 19.48 7.71
N ILE A 181 -6.04 18.46 7.89
CA ILE A 181 -5.11 17.99 6.86
C ILE A 181 -5.90 17.36 5.70
N VAL A 182 -6.87 16.50 6.01
CA VAL A 182 -7.79 15.91 5.00
C VAL A 182 -8.50 17.01 4.21
N GLN A 183 -9.09 17.99 4.89
CA GLN A 183 -9.79 19.10 4.23
C GLN A 183 -8.87 19.93 3.34
N SER A 184 -7.62 20.17 3.77
CA SER A 184 -6.63 20.85 2.96
C SER A 184 -6.28 20.01 1.72
N ALA A 185 -6.05 18.70 1.88
CA ALA A 185 -5.83 17.79 0.77
C ALA A 185 -7.01 17.75 -0.21
N SER A 186 -8.26 17.86 0.26
CA SER A 186 -9.45 17.90 -0.60
C SER A 186 -9.59 19.18 -1.41
N THR A 187 -9.29 20.34 -0.81
CA THR A 187 -9.66 21.65 -1.38
C THR A 187 -8.47 22.44 -1.95
N ASN A 188 -7.27 22.22 -1.41
CA ASN A 188 -6.05 22.90 -1.82
C ASN A 188 -5.25 22.03 -2.80
N LYS A 189 -5.39 22.31 -4.11
CA LYS A 189 -4.70 21.57 -5.18
C LYS A 189 -3.18 21.52 -5.00
N SER A 190 -2.58 22.62 -4.53
CA SER A 190 -1.14 22.70 -4.35
C SER A 190 -0.67 21.82 -3.20
N PHE A 191 -1.43 21.76 -2.09
CA PHE A 191 -1.12 20.89 -0.96
C PHE A 191 -1.25 19.42 -1.35
N PHE A 192 -2.32 19.06 -2.06
CA PHE A 192 -2.52 17.71 -2.58
C PHE A 192 -1.35 17.26 -3.48
N SER A 193 -0.93 18.12 -4.42
CA SER A 193 0.20 17.81 -5.29
C SER A 193 1.50 17.68 -4.51
N ALA A 194 1.78 18.58 -3.56
CA ALA A 194 2.98 18.55 -2.75
C ALA A 194 3.08 17.26 -1.91
N LEU A 195 1.97 16.86 -1.26
CA LEU A 195 1.91 15.63 -0.45
C LEU A 195 2.18 14.38 -1.30
N ASN A 196 1.52 14.26 -2.46
CA ASN A 196 1.71 13.11 -3.35
C ASN A 196 3.14 13.05 -3.91
N ASN A 197 3.69 14.19 -4.36
CA ASN A 197 5.04 14.25 -4.91
C ASN A 197 6.09 13.86 -3.86
N TYR A 198 5.94 14.33 -2.62
CA TYR A 198 6.83 13.97 -1.52
C TYR A 198 6.85 12.46 -1.26
N VAL A 199 5.69 11.82 -1.15
CA VAL A 199 5.62 10.38 -0.90
C VAL A 199 6.21 9.57 -2.05
N LEU A 200 5.96 9.99 -3.30
CA LEU A 200 6.57 9.37 -4.48
C LEU A 200 8.09 9.53 -4.48
N GLN A 201 8.61 10.71 -4.16
CA GLN A 201 10.05 10.99 -4.10
C GLN A 201 10.74 10.14 -3.03
N VAL A 202 10.21 10.13 -1.80
CA VAL A 202 10.73 9.32 -0.68
C VAL A 202 10.64 7.82 -0.96
N SER A 203 9.61 7.39 -1.70
CA SER A 203 9.46 5.98 -2.09
C SER A 203 10.42 5.59 -3.21
N LYS A 204 10.65 6.48 -4.19
CA LYS A 204 11.66 6.31 -5.25
C LYS A 204 13.07 6.17 -4.67
N SER A 205 13.40 6.93 -3.61
CA SER A 205 14.68 6.82 -2.89
C SER A 205 14.75 5.65 -1.89
N GLN A 206 13.69 4.83 -1.76
CA GLN A 206 13.61 3.70 -0.83
C GLN A 206 13.80 4.12 0.64
N ALA A 207 13.41 5.36 0.97
CA ALA A 207 13.41 5.91 2.30
C ALA A 207 12.00 5.91 2.94
N HIS A 208 10.99 5.43 2.21
CA HIS A 208 9.64 5.28 2.73
C HIS A 208 9.60 4.34 3.94
N TYR A 209 8.65 4.62 4.82
CA TYR A 209 8.39 3.83 6.02
C TYR A 209 6.88 3.77 6.24
N GLN A 210 6.47 2.77 7.01
CA GLN A 210 5.06 2.47 7.23
C GLN A 210 4.25 3.70 7.65
N GLY A 211 4.69 4.43 8.69
CA GLY A 211 4.00 5.61 9.19
C GLY A 211 3.74 6.70 8.13
N LEU A 212 4.68 6.94 7.20
CA LEU A 212 4.47 7.87 6.09
C LEU A 212 3.41 7.34 5.11
N VAL A 213 3.51 6.06 4.75
CA VAL A 213 2.63 5.45 3.76
C VAL A 213 1.21 5.33 4.29
N SER A 214 0.99 4.87 5.53
CA SER A 214 -0.34 4.80 6.13
C SER A 214 -0.95 6.19 6.31
N PHE A 215 -0.14 7.18 6.73
CA PHE A 215 -0.57 8.57 6.81
C PHE A 215 -1.04 9.08 5.44
N TRP A 216 -0.22 8.92 4.41
CA TRP A 216 -0.55 9.33 3.05
C TRP A 216 -1.80 8.61 2.52
N ALA A 217 -1.86 7.29 2.65
CA ALA A 217 -2.98 6.49 2.16
C ALA A 217 -4.28 6.92 2.83
N GLY A 218 -4.29 7.08 4.17
CA GLY A 218 -5.45 7.53 4.92
C GLY A 218 -5.91 8.94 4.52
N ILE A 219 -4.98 9.92 4.49
CA ILE A 219 -5.32 11.31 4.12
C ILE A 219 -5.80 11.40 2.68
N THR A 220 -5.09 10.76 1.75
CA THR A 220 -5.37 10.86 0.30
C THR A 220 -6.66 10.13 -0.06
N THR A 221 -6.96 9.00 0.58
CA THR A 221 -8.20 8.24 0.37
C THR A 221 -9.42 9.05 0.79
N GLU A 222 -9.42 9.60 2.01
CA GLU A 222 -10.51 10.45 2.48
C GLU A 222 -10.60 11.74 1.67
N ALA A 223 -9.46 12.35 1.34
CA ALA A 223 -9.44 13.57 0.56
C ALA A 223 -10.05 13.36 -0.83
N LEU A 224 -9.72 12.24 -1.49
CA LEU A 224 -10.25 11.84 -2.78
C LEU A 224 -11.76 11.57 -2.71
N ALA A 225 -12.22 10.87 -1.67
CA ALA A 225 -13.65 10.65 -1.46
C ALA A 225 -14.41 11.98 -1.33
N ASN A 226 -13.88 12.93 -0.54
CA ASN A 226 -14.45 14.27 -0.39
C ASN A 226 -14.44 15.06 -1.70
N MET A 227 -13.38 14.96 -2.51
CA MET A 227 -13.33 15.59 -3.83
C MET A 227 -14.42 15.07 -4.76
N LEU A 228 -14.63 13.75 -4.79
CA LEU A 228 -15.66 13.11 -5.63
C LEU A 228 -17.08 13.41 -5.13
N ASP A 229 -17.29 13.47 -3.81
CA ASP A 229 -18.58 13.89 -3.27
C ASP A 229 -18.87 15.36 -3.57
N SER A 230 -17.85 16.22 -3.50
CA SER A 230 -17.97 17.65 -3.85
C SER A 230 -18.11 17.88 -5.35
N ALA A 231 -17.73 16.91 -6.18
CA ALA A 231 -17.85 16.99 -7.63
C ALA A 231 -19.29 16.76 -8.12
N LYS A 232 -20.15 16.13 -7.31
CA LYS A 232 -21.57 15.87 -7.62
C LYS A 232 -22.31 17.18 -7.92
N SER A 233 -23.15 17.16 -8.94
CA SER A 233 -23.90 18.34 -9.38
C SER A 233 -25.23 17.92 -9.98
N GLY A 234 -26.29 18.69 -9.71
CA GLY A 234 -27.60 18.44 -10.33
C GLY A 234 -27.61 18.57 -11.86
N ARG A 235 -26.53 19.14 -12.44
CA ARG A 235 -26.27 19.15 -13.89
C ARG A 235 -25.21 18.12 -14.23
N MET A 236 -25.58 17.14 -15.06
CA MET A 236 -24.73 16.02 -15.46
C MET A 236 -23.41 16.47 -16.12
N GLU A 237 -23.46 17.44 -17.05
CA GLU A 237 -22.25 17.95 -17.73
C GLU A 237 -21.21 18.53 -16.76
N ILE A 238 -21.67 19.24 -15.73
CA ILE A 238 -20.79 19.83 -14.71
C ILE A 238 -20.22 18.74 -13.80
N GLU A 239 -21.05 17.76 -13.42
CA GLU A 239 -20.59 16.62 -12.61
C GLU A 239 -19.51 15.83 -13.33
N THR A 240 -19.72 15.47 -14.61
CA THR A 240 -18.73 14.76 -15.42
C THR A 240 -17.42 15.53 -15.48
N ARG A 241 -17.46 16.82 -15.85
CA ARG A 241 -16.27 17.68 -15.90
C ARG A 241 -15.55 17.76 -14.55
N ASN A 242 -16.28 17.91 -13.46
CA ASN A 242 -15.68 18.00 -12.12
C ASN A 242 -15.03 16.67 -11.70
N LYS A 243 -15.63 15.53 -12.05
CA LYS A 243 -15.05 14.20 -11.82
C LYS A 243 -13.80 13.98 -12.68
N GLU A 244 -13.83 14.36 -13.95
CA GLU A 244 -12.66 14.34 -14.84
C GLU A 244 -11.49 15.17 -14.27
N ASP A 245 -11.78 16.37 -13.75
CA ASP A 245 -10.81 17.22 -13.07
C ASP A 245 -10.13 16.56 -11.87
N VAL A 246 -10.83 15.65 -11.17
CA VAL A 246 -10.28 14.85 -10.08
C VAL A 246 -9.42 13.72 -10.64
N LEU A 247 -9.89 13.03 -11.69
CA LEU A 247 -9.16 11.94 -12.35
C LEU A 247 -7.81 12.40 -12.91
N ILE A 248 -7.78 13.56 -13.59
CA ILE A 248 -6.56 14.16 -14.15
C ILE A 248 -5.49 14.39 -13.06
N ARG A 249 -5.89 14.62 -11.81
CA ARG A 249 -4.96 14.84 -10.69
C ARG A 249 -4.44 13.55 -10.08
N ILE A 250 -5.27 12.52 -9.95
CA ILE A 250 -4.93 11.31 -9.19
C ILE A 250 -4.38 10.18 -10.06
N LEU A 251 -4.80 10.07 -11.33
CA LEU A 251 -4.32 9.01 -12.22
C LEU A 251 -2.80 9.04 -12.44
N PRO A 252 -2.13 10.20 -12.63
CA PRO A 252 -0.68 10.24 -12.74
C PRO A 252 0.03 9.74 -11.46
N VAL A 253 -0.51 10.08 -10.29
CA VAL A 253 0.03 9.63 -8.99
C VAL A 253 -0.06 8.10 -8.87
N LEU A 254 -1.20 7.52 -9.25
CA LEU A 254 -1.39 6.07 -9.26
C LEU A 254 -0.43 5.37 -10.22
N ASN A 255 -0.27 5.90 -11.44
CA ASN A 255 0.65 5.35 -12.43
C ASN A 255 2.10 5.32 -11.91
N ASP A 256 2.58 6.46 -11.39
CA ASP A 256 3.91 6.56 -10.81
C ASP A 256 4.11 5.62 -9.62
N ALA A 257 3.13 5.53 -8.72
CA ALA A 257 3.21 4.68 -7.53
C ALA A 257 3.16 3.18 -7.87
N PHE A 258 2.36 2.76 -8.84
CA PHE A 258 2.26 1.36 -9.27
C PHE A 258 3.58 0.82 -9.88
N MET A 259 4.44 1.70 -10.40
CA MET A 259 5.76 1.32 -10.89
C MET A 259 6.76 1.04 -9.74
N LEU A 260 6.47 1.47 -8.51
CA LEU A 260 7.33 1.32 -7.33
C LEU A 260 7.11 -0.03 -6.63
N ARG A 261 7.33 -1.14 -7.33
CA ARG A 261 7.13 -2.51 -6.79
C ARG A 261 7.92 -2.84 -5.53
N LYS A 262 9.01 -2.10 -5.25
CA LYS A 262 9.80 -2.23 -4.01
C LYS A 262 9.16 -1.55 -2.78
N ALA A 263 8.04 -0.86 -2.98
CA ALA A 263 7.24 -0.23 -1.92
C ALA A 263 5.83 -0.86 -1.88
N PRO A 264 5.69 -2.14 -1.46
CA PRO A 264 4.41 -2.86 -1.55
C PRO A 264 3.30 -2.19 -0.74
N GLN A 265 3.63 -1.57 0.41
CA GLN A 265 2.67 -0.83 1.23
C GLN A 265 2.11 0.41 0.50
N LEU A 266 2.95 1.11 -0.28
CA LEU A 266 2.49 2.25 -1.08
C LEU A 266 1.49 1.78 -2.14
N VAL A 267 1.82 0.68 -2.81
CA VAL A 267 0.95 0.04 -3.81
C VAL A 267 -0.40 -0.38 -3.21
N VAL A 268 -0.41 -0.91 -1.99
CA VAL A 268 -1.67 -1.20 -1.26
C VAL A 268 -2.46 0.08 -0.98
N GLY A 269 -1.79 1.17 -0.59
CA GLY A 269 -2.43 2.49 -0.49
C GLY A 269 -3.06 2.95 -1.82
N CYS A 270 -2.43 2.67 -2.96
CA CYS A 270 -3.02 2.93 -4.27
C CYS A 270 -4.25 2.06 -4.56
N TYR A 271 -4.29 0.82 -4.09
CA TYR A 271 -5.49 -0.03 -4.21
C TYR A 271 -6.69 0.58 -3.46
N MET A 272 -6.47 1.21 -2.30
CA MET A 272 -7.53 1.97 -1.61
C MET A 272 -8.11 3.08 -2.47
N LEU A 273 -7.22 3.85 -3.11
CA LEU A 273 -7.61 4.95 -3.97
C LEU A 273 -8.39 4.43 -5.19
N CYS A 274 -7.96 3.33 -5.80
CA CYS A 274 -8.70 2.66 -6.88
C CYS A 274 -10.11 2.22 -6.46
N VAL A 275 -10.25 1.67 -5.25
CA VAL A 275 -11.56 1.29 -4.68
C VAL A 275 -12.47 2.50 -4.50
N VAL A 276 -11.94 3.63 -4.00
CA VAL A 276 -12.70 4.89 -3.88
C VAL A 276 -13.12 5.41 -5.26
N LEU A 277 -12.21 5.40 -6.23
CA LEU A 277 -12.51 5.81 -7.60
C LEU A 277 -13.62 4.95 -8.22
N ALA A 278 -13.50 3.63 -8.12
CA ALA A 278 -14.48 2.69 -8.66
C ALA A 278 -15.88 2.95 -8.09
N ASN A 279 -15.98 3.20 -6.78
CA ASN A 279 -17.27 3.34 -6.10
C ASN A 279 -17.90 4.74 -6.22
N LYS A 280 -17.12 5.80 -6.44
CA LYS A 280 -17.62 7.19 -6.40
C LYS A 280 -17.49 7.96 -7.72
N ALA A 281 -16.57 7.59 -8.60
CA ALA A 281 -16.28 8.38 -9.80
C ALA A 281 -17.15 8.01 -11.02
N SER A 282 -17.91 6.92 -11.00
CA SER A 282 -18.72 6.44 -12.14
C SER A 282 -17.86 6.32 -13.41
N LEU A 283 -16.84 5.46 -13.34
CA LEU A 283 -15.84 5.30 -14.40
C LEU A 283 -16.37 4.51 -15.59
N GLU A 284 -15.88 4.84 -16.79
CA GLU A 284 -16.12 4.03 -17.99
C GLU A 284 -15.34 2.70 -17.92
N ASP A 285 -15.88 1.66 -18.57
CA ASP A 285 -15.31 0.30 -18.57
C ASP A 285 -13.85 0.27 -19.04
N HIS A 286 -13.47 1.11 -20.02
CA HIS A 286 -12.09 1.17 -20.51
C HIS A 286 -11.10 1.74 -19.47
N VAL A 287 -11.57 2.65 -18.60
CA VAL A 287 -10.77 3.21 -17.50
C VAL A 287 -10.61 2.14 -16.41
N LEU A 288 -11.70 1.42 -16.09
CA LEU A 288 -11.67 0.29 -15.17
C LEU A 288 -10.69 -0.79 -15.66
N ASP A 289 -10.71 -1.13 -16.95
CA ASP A 289 -9.79 -2.08 -17.57
C ASP A 289 -8.32 -1.65 -17.40
N ASN A 290 -8.00 -0.39 -17.69
CA ASN A 290 -6.65 0.15 -17.50
C ASN A 290 -6.21 0.12 -16.03
N LEU A 291 -7.11 0.42 -15.08
CA LEU A 291 -6.83 0.31 -13.65
C LEU A 291 -6.59 -1.15 -13.23
N MET A 292 -7.39 -2.09 -13.72
CA MET A 292 -7.22 -3.51 -13.44
C MET A 292 -5.90 -4.06 -14.00
N GLU A 293 -5.49 -3.63 -15.19
CA GLU A 293 -4.17 -3.94 -15.74
C GLU A 293 -3.03 -3.33 -14.90
N ALA A 294 -3.20 -2.11 -14.39
CA ALA A 294 -2.21 -1.49 -13.51
C ALA A 294 -2.11 -2.19 -12.13
N VAL A 295 -3.24 -2.62 -11.55
CA VAL A 295 -3.28 -3.38 -10.30
C VAL A 295 -2.55 -4.71 -10.46
N THR A 296 -2.89 -5.49 -11.49
CA THR A 296 -2.22 -6.77 -11.78
C THR A 296 -0.75 -6.59 -12.21
N GLY A 297 -0.41 -5.47 -12.84
CA GLY A 297 0.96 -5.15 -13.20
C GLY A 297 1.84 -4.72 -12.02
N SER A 298 1.24 -4.29 -10.90
CA SER A 298 1.96 -3.77 -9.73
C SER A 298 2.05 -4.74 -8.56
N TRP A 299 1.20 -5.77 -8.54
CA TRP A 299 1.19 -6.71 -7.42
C TRP A 299 2.47 -7.55 -7.35
N THR A 300 2.72 -8.06 -6.15
CA THR A 300 3.88 -8.86 -5.76
C THR A 300 3.38 -9.99 -4.85
N GLN A 301 4.26 -10.91 -4.49
CA GLN A 301 3.92 -12.02 -3.60
C GLN A 301 3.39 -11.57 -2.23
N THR A 302 3.66 -10.33 -1.81
CA THR A 302 3.23 -9.81 -0.50
C THR A 302 1.90 -9.06 -0.52
N ASN A 303 1.45 -8.56 -1.68
CA ASN A 303 0.25 -7.70 -1.77
C ASN A 303 -0.78 -8.14 -2.81
N PHE A 304 -0.61 -9.33 -3.40
CA PHE A 304 -1.54 -9.85 -4.41
C PHE A 304 -2.96 -10.05 -3.85
N VAL A 305 -3.12 -10.44 -2.57
CA VAL A 305 -4.44 -10.56 -1.93
C VAL A 305 -5.18 -9.23 -1.96
N SER A 306 -4.54 -8.15 -1.47
CA SER A 306 -5.09 -6.79 -1.54
C SER A 306 -5.38 -6.35 -2.98
N GLY A 307 -4.54 -6.80 -3.93
CA GLY A 307 -4.74 -6.59 -5.37
C GLY A 307 -6.01 -7.28 -5.88
N ILE A 308 -6.23 -8.56 -5.55
CA ILE A 308 -7.44 -9.30 -5.94
C ILE A 308 -8.69 -8.68 -5.30
N THR A 309 -8.61 -8.24 -4.04
CA THR A 309 -9.69 -7.48 -3.40
C THR A 309 -10.00 -6.18 -4.16
N CYS A 310 -8.98 -5.48 -4.65
CA CYS A 310 -9.19 -4.29 -5.49
C CYS A 310 -9.82 -4.67 -6.84
N LEU A 311 -9.38 -5.76 -7.47
CA LEU A 311 -9.93 -6.24 -8.74
C LEU A 311 -11.40 -6.66 -8.61
N SER A 312 -11.79 -7.29 -7.50
CA SER A 312 -13.17 -7.68 -7.29
C SER A 312 -14.08 -6.46 -7.26
N VAL A 313 -13.70 -5.40 -6.55
CA VAL A 313 -14.43 -4.12 -6.54
C VAL A 313 -14.46 -3.49 -7.93
N LEU A 314 -13.32 -3.40 -8.63
CA LEU A 314 -13.26 -2.80 -9.98
C LEU A 314 -14.15 -3.55 -10.96
N SER A 315 -14.08 -4.88 -10.96
CA SER A 315 -14.88 -5.76 -11.84
C SER A 315 -16.38 -5.65 -11.57
N GLN A 316 -16.76 -5.42 -10.31
CA GLN A 316 -18.16 -5.32 -9.88
C GLN A 316 -18.81 -4.02 -10.39
N GLN A 317 -18.02 -2.98 -10.64
CA GLN A 317 -18.50 -1.69 -11.15
C GLN A 317 -18.58 -1.60 -12.67
N LYS A 318 -18.07 -2.60 -13.41
CA LYS A 318 -18.15 -2.62 -14.88
C LYS A 318 -19.58 -2.85 -15.36
N HIS A 319 -19.96 -2.19 -16.45
CA HIS A 319 -21.21 -2.45 -17.16
C HIS A 319 -21.16 -3.80 -17.88
N GLU A 320 -20.13 -3.99 -18.72
CA GLU A 320 -19.81 -5.28 -19.28
C GLU A 320 -18.79 -5.98 -18.37
N LYS A 321 -19.23 -7.03 -17.69
CA LYS A 321 -18.38 -7.83 -16.79
C LYS A 321 -17.35 -8.70 -17.53
N SER A 322 -16.70 -8.19 -18.57
CA SER A 322 -15.56 -8.80 -19.26
C SER A 322 -14.25 -8.42 -18.56
N LEU A 323 -13.20 -9.23 -18.68
CA LEU A 323 -11.87 -8.92 -18.12
C LEU A 323 -10.83 -8.74 -19.22
N PRO A 324 -9.87 -7.82 -19.05
CA PRO A 324 -8.71 -7.72 -19.94
C PRO A 324 -7.89 -9.00 -19.91
N SER A 325 -7.39 -9.43 -21.08
CA SER A 325 -6.61 -10.67 -21.20
C SER A 325 -5.36 -10.70 -20.30
N LYS A 326 -4.75 -9.53 -20.04
CA LYS A 326 -3.60 -9.43 -19.12
C LYS A 326 -4.00 -9.74 -17.68
N VAL A 327 -5.18 -9.29 -17.25
CA VAL A 327 -5.72 -9.52 -15.91
C VAL A 327 -6.00 -11.00 -15.72
N VAL A 328 -6.68 -11.64 -16.68
CA VAL A 328 -6.97 -13.09 -16.64
C VAL A 328 -5.67 -13.89 -16.54
N LYS A 329 -4.70 -13.61 -17.41
CA LYS A 329 -3.39 -14.29 -17.39
C LYS A 329 -2.62 -14.06 -16.09
N ALA A 330 -2.77 -12.91 -15.46
CA ALA A 330 -2.11 -12.61 -14.19
C ALA A 330 -2.75 -13.41 -13.05
N VAL A 331 -4.09 -13.48 -12.99
CA VAL A 331 -4.82 -14.28 -11.97
C VAL A 331 -4.48 -15.77 -12.11
N LEU A 332 -4.46 -16.31 -13.33
CA LEU A 332 -4.15 -17.72 -13.59
C LEU A 332 -2.70 -18.13 -13.30
N ARG A 333 -1.81 -17.17 -13.05
CA ARG A 333 -0.41 -17.43 -12.68
C ARG A 333 -0.21 -17.61 -11.18
N LEU A 334 -1.24 -17.34 -10.38
CA LEU A 334 -1.17 -17.52 -8.94
C LEU A 334 -1.39 -19.00 -8.61
N ASP A 335 -0.63 -19.53 -7.66
CA ASP A 335 -0.71 -20.95 -7.30
C ASP A 335 -1.90 -21.24 -6.37
N ASN A 336 -2.30 -20.27 -5.53
CA ASN A 336 -3.33 -20.43 -4.49
C ASN A 336 -4.62 -19.64 -4.81
N VAL A 337 -5.06 -19.62 -6.07
CA VAL A 337 -6.24 -18.80 -6.46
C VAL A 337 -7.51 -19.25 -5.73
N ILE A 338 -7.73 -20.55 -5.58
CA ILE A 338 -8.97 -21.09 -4.99
C ILE A 338 -9.12 -20.59 -3.55
N GLU A 339 -8.10 -20.83 -2.71
CA GLU A 339 -8.09 -20.41 -1.30
C GLU A 339 -8.39 -18.91 -1.14
N VAL A 340 -7.79 -18.08 -2.00
CA VAL A 340 -8.02 -16.63 -1.98
C VAL A 340 -9.45 -16.27 -2.37
N PHE A 341 -10.03 -16.92 -3.37
CA PHE A 341 -11.41 -16.66 -3.76
C PHE A 341 -12.40 -17.14 -2.70
N GLU A 342 -12.18 -18.30 -2.09
CA GLU A 342 -13.01 -18.80 -0.98
C GLU A 342 -13.04 -17.79 0.17
N GLU A 343 -11.87 -17.31 0.59
CA GLU A 343 -11.78 -16.34 1.67
C GLU A 343 -12.41 -14.97 1.32
N LEU A 344 -12.17 -14.47 0.11
CA LEU A 344 -12.77 -13.22 -0.36
C LEU A 344 -14.28 -13.32 -0.50
N SER A 345 -14.79 -14.47 -0.92
CA SER A 345 -16.22 -14.70 -1.13
C SER A 345 -17.04 -14.59 0.16
N GLY A 346 -16.42 -14.89 1.30
CA GLY A 346 -17.05 -14.75 2.61
C GLY A 346 -17.27 -13.30 3.06
N ARG A 347 -16.58 -12.31 2.44
CA ARG A 347 -16.61 -10.90 2.89
C ARG A 347 -16.93 -9.88 1.82
N TYR A 348 -16.65 -10.19 0.55
CA TYR A 348 -16.78 -9.24 -0.56
C TYR A 348 -17.50 -9.87 -1.76
N ALA A 349 -18.13 -9.03 -2.58
CA ALA A 349 -18.77 -9.46 -3.82
C ALA A 349 -17.71 -9.84 -4.86
N VAL A 350 -17.37 -11.12 -4.95
CA VAL A 350 -16.44 -11.67 -5.97
C VAL A 350 -17.12 -12.08 -7.27
N THR A 351 -18.46 -12.08 -7.31
CA THR A 351 -19.25 -12.55 -8.45
C THR A 351 -18.91 -11.82 -9.74
N GLY A 352 -18.66 -10.50 -9.70
CA GLY A 352 -18.25 -9.73 -10.88
C GLY A 352 -16.98 -10.27 -11.54
N LEU A 353 -16.01 -10.67 -10.73
CA LEU A 353 -14.73 -11.18 -11.20
C LEU A 353 -14.85 -12.61 -11.73
N ILE A 354 -15.67 -13.45 -11.08
CA ILE A 354 -15.99 -14.81 -11.56
C ILE A 354 -16.71 -14.75 -12.93
N ILE A 355 -17.71 -13.87 -13.08
CA ILE A 355 -18.40 -13.64 -14.36
C ILE A 355 -17.38 -13.25 -15.45
N GLY A 356 -16.44 -12.38 -15.08
CA GLY A 356 -15.32 -11.99 -15.92
C GLY A 356 -14.48 -13.16 -16.43
N LEU A 357 -14.07 -14.04 -15.53
CA LEU A 357 -13.28 -15.23 -15.87
C LEU A 357 -14.05 -16.19 -16.78
N ILE A 358 -15.35 -16.42 -16.49
CA ILE A 358 -16.23 -17.24 -17.33
C ILE A 358 -16.35 -16.65 -18.74
N ARG A 359 -16.64 -15.35 -18.85
CA ARG A 359 -16.78 -14.67 -20.15
C ARG A 359 -15.49 -14.71 -20.95
N SER A 360 -14.33 -14.59 -20.30
CA SER A 360 -13.04 -14.75 -20.96
C SER A 360 -12.79 -16.17 -21.50
N CYS A 361 -13.38 -17.22 -20.89
CA CYS A 361 -13.37 -18.57 -21.49
C CYS A 361 -14.15 -18.60 -22.81
N VAL A 362 -15.33 -17.96 -22.84
CA VAL A 362 -16.29 -18.09 -23.94
C VAL A 362 -15.97 -17.17 -25.12
N GLN A 363 -15.56 -15.92 -24.86
CA GLN A 363 -15.28 -14.93 -25.92
C GLN A 363 -14.06 -15.29 -26.80
N GLU A 364 -13.07 -16.02 -26.28
CA GLU A 364 -11.92 -16.45 -27.08
C GLU A 364 -12.24 -17.60 -28.03
N ASN A 365 -13.19 -18.48 -27.67
CA ASN A 365 -13.70 -19.51 -28.57
C ASN A 365 -14.57 -18.91 -29.69
N GLY A 366 -15.35 -17.86 -29.40
CA GLY A 366 -16.13 -17.13 -30.42
C GLY A 366 -15.27 -16.49 -31.52
N LYS A 367 -14.09 -15.94 -31.16
CA LYS A 367 -13.12 -15.39 -32.14
C LYS A 367 -12.49 -16.46 -33.05
N ARG A 368 -12.46 -17.73 -32.62
CA ARG A 368 -11.98 -18.87 -33.43
C ARG A 368 -13.02 -19.41 -34.40
N SER A 369 -14.30 -19.09 -34.20
CA SER A 369 -15.40 -19.60 -35.02
C SER A 369 -15.71 -18.75 -36.26
N ASP A 370 -14.94 -17.70 -36.56
CA ASP A 370 -15.12 -16.86 -37.75
C ASP A 370 -14.31 -17.46 -38.94
N PRO A 371 -14.96 -18.15 -39.90
CA PRO A 371 -14.28 -18.91 -40.95
C PRO A 371 -13.51 -18.02 -41.95
N ALA A 372 -13.72 -16.70 -41.93
CA ALA A 372 -13.10 -15.76 -42.86
C ALA A 372 -11.68 -15.30 -42.46
N ARG A 373 -11.19 -15.62 -41.25
CA ARG A 373 -9.90 -15.14 -40.73
C ARG A 373 -8.80 -16.19 -40.59
N ILE A 374 -9.02 -17.42 -41.06
CA ILE A 374 -8.01 -18.48 -41.01
C ILE A 374 -7.35 -18.62 -42.39
N PRO A 375 -6.08 -18.20 -42.59
CA PRO A 375 -5.35 -18.56 -43.79
C PRO A 375 -5.10 -20.07 -43.74
N PHE A 376 -5.77 -20.77 -44.65
CA PHE A 376 -5.54 -22.15 -45.09
C PHE A 376 -4.30 -22.83 -44.49
N ARG A 377 -4.46 -23.57 -43.39
CA ARG A 377 -3.50 -24.59 -42.93
C ARG A 377 -4.24 -25.86 -42.55
N LEU A 378 -4.34 -26.73 -43.55
CA LEU A 378 -4.52 -28.18 -43.56
C LEU A 378 -5.21 -28.82 -42.33
N ALA A 379 -6.45 -29.23 -42.59
CA ALA A 379 -7.15 -30.28 -41.87
C ALA A 379 -6.37 -31.60 -41.99
N THR A 380 -5.89 -32.12 -40.86
CA THR A 380 -5.77 -33.56 -40.53
C THR A 380 -5.13 -33.65 -39.15
N THR A 381 -5.96 -33.46 -38.12
CA THR A 381 -5.88 -34.01 -36.76
C THR A 381 -6.75 -33.12 -35.87
N LYS A 382 -7.73 -33.72 -35.17
CA LYS A 382 -8.41 -33.10 -34.03
C LYS A 382 -7.39 -32.95 -32.88
N VAL A 383 -6.45 -32.02 -33.02
CA VAL A 383 -5.66 -31.55 -31.88
C VAL A 383 -6.41 -30.35 -31.32
N SER A 384 -6.93 -30.50 -30.12
CA SER A 384 -7.52 -29.41 -29.33
C SER A 384 -6.43 -28.38 -29.06
N TRP A 385 -6.35 -27.35 -29.91
CA TRP A 385 -5.43 -26.21 -29.74
C TRP A 385 -5.97 -25.26 -28.67
N ARG A 386 -6.26 -25.77 -27.46
CA ARG A 386 -6.42 -24.88 -26.31
C ARG A 386 -5.06 -24.30 -25.98
N THR A 387 -4.95 -22.98 -25.88
CA THR A 387 -3.71 -22.39 -25.35
C THR A 387 -3.50 -22.87 -23.91
N GLU A 388 -2.26 -22.93 -23.45
CA GLU A 388 -1.90 -23.48 -22.13
C GLU A 388 -2.69 -22.83 -20.96
N TRP A 389 -3.05 -21.55 -21.11
CA TRP A 389 -3.84 -20.84 -20.10
C TRP A 389 -5.35 -21.06 -20.21
N GLU A 390 -5.90 -21.43 -21.38
CA GLU A 390 -7.31 -21.84 -21.53
C GLU A 390 -7.59 -23.13 -20.75
N LYS A 391 -6.63 -24.07 -20.73
CA LYS A 391 -6.71 -25.27 -19.89
C LYS A 391 -6.71 -24.90 -18.41
N LYS A 392 -5.74 -24.10 -17.96
CA LYS A 392 -5.67 -23.62 -16.57
C LYS A 392 -6.94 -22.90 -16.11
N LEU A 393 -7.56 -22.11 -16.99
CA LEU A 393 -8.81 -21.43 -16.69
C LEU A 393 -9.99 -22.40 -16.56
N SER A 394 -10.03 -23.43 -17.41
CA SER A 394 -11.03 -24.49 -17.33
C SER A 394 -10.87 -25.31 -16.04
N ASP A 395 -9.65 -25.70 -15.72
CA ASP A 395 -9.29 -26.41 -14.48
C ASP A 395 -9.67 -25.59 -13.23
N LEU A 396 -9.46 -24.27 -13.27
CA LEU A 396 -9.84 -23.37 -12.19
C LEU A 396 -11.36 -23.27 -12.01
N LEU A 397 -12.13 -23.19 -13.09
CA LEU A 397 -13.60 -23.17 -13.01
C LEU A 397 -14.16 -24.51 -12.53
N LEU A 398 -13.50 -25.63 -12.86
CA LEU A 398 -13.82 -26.95 -12.31
C LEU A 398 -13.58 -26.98 -10.80
N GLN A 399 -12.43 -26.50 -10.34
CA GLN A 399 -12.12 -26.39 -8.91
C GLN A 399 -13.11 -25.46 -8.17
N PHE A 400 -13.58 -24.38 -8.81
CA PHE A 400 -14.65 -23.54 -8.25
C PHE A 400 -15.97 -24.31 -8.08
N ASN A 401 -16.30 -25.22 -8.99
CA ASN A 401 -17.51 -26.05 -8.88
C ASN A 401 -17.37 -27.17 -7.83
N GLU A 402 -16.15 -27.63 -7.56
CA GLU A 402 -15.87 -28.63 -6.51
C GLU A 402 -15.88 -28.03 -5.10
N SER A 403 -15.72 -26.70 -4.96
CA SER A 403 -15.75 -26.01 -3.66
C SER A 403 -17.17 -25.72 -3.20
N ASP A 404 -17.50 -26.12 -1.97
CA ASP A 404 -18.81 -25.87 -1.33
C ASP A 404 -19.16 -24.37 -1.24
N THR A 405 -18.16 -23.49 -1.13
CA THR A 405 -18.36 -22.05 -0.98
C THR A 405 -18.45 -21.33 -2.32
N LEU A 406 -17.65 -21.73 -3.31
CA LEU A 406 -17.58 -21.06 -4.61
C LEU A 406 -18.58 -21.60 -5.63
N ALA A 407 -18.99 -22.86 -5.52
CA ALA A 407 -19.99 -23.46 -6.41
C ALA A 407 -21.30 -22.66 -6.50
N PRO A 408 -21.96 -22.22 -5.40
CA PRO A 408 -23.17 -21.40 -5.50
C PRO A 408 -22.92 -20.03 -6.15
N LEU A 409 -21.75 -19.43 -5.94
CA LEU A 409 -21.37 -18.16 -6.55
C LEU A 409 -21.06 -18.32 -8.04
N LEU A 410 -20.45 -19.43 -8.43
CA LEU A 410 -20.21 -19.81 -9.82
C LEU A 410 -21.55 -19.99 -10.56
N ARG A 411 -22.51 -20.70 -9.98
CA ARG A 411 -23.86 -20.86 -10.56
C ARG A 411 -24.56 -19.52 -10.75
N LYS A 412 -24.57 -18.68 -9.70
CA LYS A 412 -25.09 -17.31 -9.78
C LYS A 412 -24.35 -16.47 -10.81
N ALA A 413 -23.05 -16.67 -10.98
CA ALA A 413 -22.25 -15.99 -12.00
C ALA A 413 -22.66 -16.43 -13.41
N ILE A 414 -22.86 -17.73 -13.65
CA ILE A 414 -23.30 -18.28 -14.94
C ILE A 414 -24.66 -17.71 -15.35
N GLU A 415 -25.64 -17.71 -14.45
CA GLU A 415 -26.96 -17.11 -14.68
C GLU A 415 -26.86 -15.63 -15.05
N ASN A 416 -26.08 -14.86 -14.29
CA ASN A 416 -25.89 -13.42 -14.53
C ASN A 416 -25.04 -13.12 -15.77
N ALA A 417 -24.19 -14.05 -16.20
CA ALA A 417 -23.35 -13.86 -17.38
C ALA A 417 -24.18 -13.93 -18.67
N GLY A 418 -25.37 -14.56 -18.64
CA GLY A 418 -26.19 -14.81 -19.83
C GLY A 418 -25.51 -15.73 -20.83
N VAL A 419 -24.58 -16.57 -20.35
CA VAL A 419 -23.81 -17.52 -21.16
C VAL A 419 -24.62 -18.81 -21.26
N ASP A 420 -24.71 -19.38 -22.46
CA ASP A 420 -25.35 -20.67 -22.68
C ASP A 420 -24.56 -21.76 -21.93
N ILE A 421 -25.22 -22.40 -20.97
CA ILE A 421 -24.65 -23.46 -20.12
C ILE A 421 -24.10 -24.59 -21.00
N THR A 422 -24.78 -24.92 -22.10
CA THR A 422 -24.34 -25.99 -23.01
C THR A 422 -23.07 -25.61 -23.76
N GLN A 423 -22.91 -24.34 -24.15
CA GLN A 423 -21.67 -23.83 -24.75
C GLN A 423 -20.53 -23.81 -23.73
N LEU A 424 -20.83 -23.49 -22.47
CA LEU A 424 -19.85 -23.48 -21.40
C LEU A 424 -19.40 -24.91 -21.05
N GLU A 425 -20.31 -25.88 -20.94
CA GLU A 425 -20.00 -27.30 -20.71
C GLU A 425 -19.23 -27.92 -21.87
N MET A 426 -19.61 -27.61 -23.12
CA MET A 426 -18.83 -27.98 -24.29
C MET A 426 -17.43 -27.35 -24.27
N THR A 427 -17.33 -26.11 -23.78
CA THR A 427 -16.04 -25.41 -23.61
C THR A 427 -15.25 -25.95 -22.42
N LEU A 428 -15.87 -26.48 -21.37
CA LEU A 428 -15.14 -27.03 -20.22
C LEU A 428 -14.79 -28.51 -20.41
N GLU A 429 -15.35 -29.18 -21.43
CA GLU A 429 -15.27 -30.64 -21.61
C GLU A 429 -15.79 -31.42 -20.38
N THR A 430 -16.70 -30.81 -19.61
CA THR A 430 -17.22 -31.34 -18.34
C THR A 430 -18.69 -31.00 -18.15
N VAL A 431 -19.44 -31.87 -17.46
CA VAL A 431 -20.84 -31.65 -17.10
C VAL A 431 -20.90 -30.85 -15.80
N LEU A 432 -21.50 -29.66 -15.83
CA LEU A 432 -21.81 -28.89 -14.62
C LEU A 432 -23.09 -29.50 -14.03
N GLN A 433 -22.95 -30.49 -13.15
CA GLN A 433 -24.09 -31.23 -12.59
C GLN A 433 -25.22 -30.30 -12.12
N ALA A 434 -26.33 -30.35 -12.86
CA ALA A 434 -27.64 -29.94 -12.40
C ALA A 434 -28.22 -31.11 -11.58
N ASP A 435 -28.34 -30.89 -10.28
CA ASP A 435 -29.47 -31.29 -9.43
C ASP A 435 -29.03 -31.47 -7.98
N ILE A 436 -29.64 -30.69 -7.10
CA ILE A 436 -29.89 -31.12 -5.73
C ILE A 436 -31.40 -31.33 -5.67
N MET A 437 -31.85 -32.54 -5.97
CA MET A 437 -33.09 -33.01 -5.35
C MET A 437 -32.77 -33.29 -3.88
N PRO A 438 -33.56 -32.79 -2.91
CA PRO A 438 -33.41 -33.20 -1.53
C PRO A 438 -33.73 -34.69 -1.44
N MET A 439 -32.72 -35.53 -1.20
CA MET A 439 -32.95 -36.92 -0.81
C MET A 439 -33.55 -36.91 0.59
N GLU A 440 -34.77 -37.42 0.67
CA GLU A 440 -35.43 -37.84 1.90
C GLU A 440 -34.53 -38.84 2.65
N ILE A 441 -34.34 -38.60 3.94
CA ILE A 441 -33.68 -39.52 4.86
C ILE A 441 -34.72 -40.59 5.21
N GLU A 442 -34.52 -41.82 4.72
CA GLU A 442 -35.12 -43.01 5.30
C GLU A 442 -34.14 -43.63 6.30
N ASP A 443 -34.57 -43.71 7.56
CA ASP A 443 -33.91 -44.44 8.63
C ASP A 443 -33.84 -45.94 8.31
N ALA A 444 -32.66 -46.55 8.45
CA ALA A 444 -32.53 -47.98 8.65
C ALA A 444 -31.27 -48.28 9.47
N ASP A 445 -31.48 -48.59 10.75
CA ASP A 445 -30.49 -49.25 11.60
C ASP A 445 -30.15 -50.64 11.04
N LEU A 446 -28.85 -50.95 10.94
CA LEU A 446 -28.33 -52.26 11.31
C LEU A 446 -26.80 -52.21 11.56
N LEU A 447 -26.41 -52.51 12.80
CA LEU A 447 -25.09 -53.03 13.20
C LEU A 447 -24.82 -54.33 12.38
N ASP A 448 -23.60 -54.75 12.04
CA ASP A 448 -22.46 -54.98 12.93
C ASP A 448 -21.21 -55.45 12.13
N PHE A 449 -20.08 -55.52 12.84
CA PHE A 449 -18.87 -56.31 12.55
C PHE A 449 -17.83 -55.79 11.54
N ILE A 450 -16.67 -55.35 12.04
CA ILE A 450 -15.34 -55.91 11.71
C ILE A 450 -14.44 -55.78 12.94
N SER A 451 -13.73 -56.88 13.18
CA SER A 451 -12.84 -57.20 14.29
C SER A 451 -11.64 -56.28 14.47
N SER A 452 -11.30 -56.10 15.75
CA SER A 452 -10.06 -55.55 16.28
C SER A 452 -8.80 -56.25 15.75
N SER A 453 -7.84 -55.45 15.27
CA SER A 453 -6.42 -55.77 15.36
C SER A 453 -5.70 -54.52 15.85
N GLN A 454 -5.19 -54.59 17.08
CA GLN A 454 -4.37 -53.55 17.67
C GLN A 454 -2.98 -53.57 17.03
N THR A 455 -2.70 -52.56 16.22
CA THR A 455 -1.35 -51.99 16.10
C THR A 455 -1.53 -50.51 16.34
N GLN A 456 -1.05 -49.98 17.47
CA GLN A 456 -1.03 -48.55 17.73
C GLN A 456 -0.31 -47.86 16.56
N ASP A 457 -1.03 -47.06 15.78
CA ASP A 457 -0.44 -46.26 14.72
C ASP A 457 0.40 -45.16 15.38
N GLY A 458 1.72 -45.36 15.47
CA GLY A 458 2.64 -44.42 16.11
C GLY A 458 2.56 -43.00 15.55
N PHE A 459 2.11 -42.84 14.30
CA PHE A 459 1.84 -41.54 13.70
C PHE A 459 0.63 -40.83 14.32
N ALA A 460 -0.46 -41.56 14.62
CA ALA A 460 -1.65 -40.99 15.26
C ALA A 460 -1.37 -40.58 16.72
N VAL A 461 -0.58 -41.39 17.44
CA VAL A 461 -0.16 -41.10 18.81
C VAL A 461 0.76 -39.87 18.87
N ALA A 462 1.69 -39.74 17.92
CA ALA A 462 2.60 -38.59 17.86
C ALA A 462 1.89 -37.28 17.43
N LEU A 463 0.75 -37.37 16.73
CA LEU A 463 -0.02 -36.19 16.29
C LEU A 463 -0.93 -35.61 17.37
N GLU A 464 -1.42 -36.43 18.29
CA GLU A 464 -2.41 -36.06 19.30
C GLU A 464 -1.97 -34.85 20.16
N PRO A 465 -0.73 -34.80 20.72
CA PRO A 465 -0.27 -33.65 21.48
C PRO A 465 -0.05 -32.40 20.61
N LEU A 466 0.40 -32.59 19.36
CA LEU A 466 0.71 -31.49 18.43
C LEU A 466 -0.54 -30.84 17.82
N SER A 467 -1.64 -31.57 17.75
CA SER A 467 -2.93 -31.08 17.25
C SER A 467 -3.56 -30.02 18.17
N GLN A 468 -3.19 -30.03 19.46
CA GLN A 468 -3.72 -29.14 20.50
C GLN A 468 -2.67 -28.17 21.08
N ALA A 469 -1.41 -28.27 20.64
CA ALA A 469 -0.33 -27.46 21.19
C ALA A 469 -0.42 -25.98 20.75
N ALA A 470 -0.38 -25.07 21.72
CA ALA A 470 -0.29 -23.64 21.46
C ALA A 470 1.12 -23.25 20.97
N ILE A 471 1.20 -22.35 19.99
CA ILE A 471 2.47 -21.86 19.43
C ILE A 471 3.18 -20.99 20.48
N THR A 472 4.08 -21.59 21.25
CA THR A 472 4.82 -20.94 22.34
C THR A 472 6.18 -20.40 21.89
N GLU A 473 6.79 -20.98 20.86
CA GLU A 473 8.14 -20.64 20.39
C GLU A 473 8.11 -19.94 19.02
N SER A 474 8.92 -18.89 18.88
CA SER A 474 9.00 -18.08 17.65
C SER A 474 10.14 -18.49 16.71
N SER A 475 11.10 -19.31 17.17
CA SER A 475 12.23 -19.80 16.38
C SER A 475 12.89 -21.02 17.02
N PHE A 476 13.14 -22.06 16.23
CA PHE A 476 13.93 -23.25 16.61
C PHE A 476 15.44 -23.10 16.33
N LEU A 477 15.87 -21.92 15.86
CA LEU A 477 17.27 -21.63 15.52
C LEU A 477 18.04 -20.93 16.66
N ALA A 478 17.37 -20.65 17.77
CA ALA A 478 18.01 -20.09 18.96
C ALA A 478 18.82 -21.17 19.71
N PRO A 479 19.92 -20.82 20.40
CA PRO A 479 20.68 -21.78 21.19
C PRO A 479 19.88 -22.22 22.42
N GLY A 480 19.20 -23.37 22.33
CA GLY A 480 18.44 -24.02 23.39
C GLY A 480 17.70 -25.26 22.87
N SER A 481 17.47 -26.28 23.72
CA SER A 481 16.70 -27.48 23.36
C SER A 481 15.20 -27.17 23.36
N SER A 482 14.53 -27.38 22.23
CA SER A 482 13.08 -27.18 22.08
C SER A 482 12.34 -28.51 22.13
N LEU A 483 11.53 -28.70 23.16
CA LEU A 483 10.68 -29.90 23.30
C LEU A 483 9.64 -29.99 22.18
N LEU A 484 9.18 -28.84 21.68
CA LEU A 484 8.22 -28.77 20.59
C LEU A 484 8.86 -29.14 19.24
N PHE A 485 10.13 -28.76 19.02
CA PHE A 485 10.91 -29.23 17.87
C PHE A 485 11.11 -30.74 17.90
N ASP A 486 11.45 -31.31 19.06
CA ASP A 486 11.66 -32.75 19.21
C ASP A 486 10.38 -33.54 18.91
N GLN A 487 9.23 -33.07 19.41
CA GLN A 487 7.92 -33.66 19.13
C GLN A 487 7.53 -33.56 17.64
N LEU A 488 7.80 -32.42 16.99
CA LEU A 488 7.57 -32.24 15.56
C LEU A 488 8.47 -33.16 14.73
N ALA A 489 9.72 -33.33 15.13
CA ALA A 489 10.67 -34.23 14.47
C ALA A 489 10.22 -35.69 14.59
N GLU A 490 9.75 -36.12 15.76
CA GLU A 490 9.23 -37.47 16.00
C GLU A 490 7.97 -37.74 15.16
N ALA A 491 7.00 -36.82 15.15
CA ALA A 491 5.80 -36.93 14.32
C ALA A 491 6.12 -36.94 12.82
N PHE A 492 7.13 -36.18 12.38
CA PHE A 492 7.60 -36.20 10.99
C PHE A 492 8.23 -37.55 10.64
N ILE A 493 9.09 -38.10 11.50
CA ILE A 493 9.75 -39.40 11.27
C ILE A 493 8.70 -40.52 11.13
N HIS A 494 7.65 -40.52 11.96
CA HIS A 494 6.55 -41.49 11.86
C HIS A 494 5.63 -41.27 10.65
N GLY A 495 5.58 -40.05 10.11
CA GLY A 495 4.71 -39.67 8.99
C GLY A 495 5.37 -39.67 7.62
N ALA A 496 6.70 -39.62 7.54
CA ALA A 496 7.45 -39.45 6.30
C ALA A 496 7.33 -40.62 5.31
N SER A 497 6.84 -41.78 5.76
CA SER A 497 6.70 -42.99 4.94
C SER A 497 5.62 -42.90 3.86
N THR A 498 4.63 -42.01 4.01
CA THR A 498 3.44 -42.00 3.15
C THR A 498 3.01 -40.57 2.82
N LYS A 499 2.71 -40.29 1.53
CA LYS A 499 2.27 -38.96 1.07
C LYS A 499 1.06 -38.41 1.83
N ASP A 500 0.11 -39.27 2.18
CA ASP A 500 -1.08 -38.88 2.96
C ASP A 500 -0.71 -38.37 4.38
N ARG A 501 0.23 -39.05 5.04
CA ARG A 501 0.69 -38.69 6.38
C ARG A 501 1.52 -37.41 6.38
N VAL A 502 2.36 -37.20 5.37
CA VAL A 502 3.06 -35.94 5.16
C VAL A 502 2.08 -34.78 4.95
N SER A 503 1.00 -34.99 4.19
CA SER A 503 -0.06 -34.00 4.01
C SER A 503 -0.77 -33.64 5.32
N ARG A 504 -1.05 -34.65 6.17
CA ARG A 504 -1.63 -34.43 7.52
C ARG A 504 -0.67 -33.70 8.45
N PHE A 505 0.63 -34.01 8.41
CA PHE A 505 1.65 -33.35 9.20
C PHE A 505 1.79 -31.86 8.84
N ILE A 506 1.88 -31.52 7.55
CA ILE A 506 2.00 -30.12 7.09
C ILE A 506 0.77 -29.28 7.45
N LYS A 507 -0.40 -29.91 7.64
CA LYS A 507 -1.64 -29.24 8.07
C LYS A 507 -1.71 -28.97 9.58
N LEU A 508 -0.70 -29.36 10.37
CA LEU A 508 -0.70 -29.11 11.81
C LEU A 508 -0.73 -27.61 12.15
N PRO A 509 -1.56 -27.19 13.12
CA PRO A 509 -1.67 -25.79 13.53
C PRO A 509 -0.32 -25.16 13.94
N VAL A 510 0.54 -25.95 14.59
CA VAL A 510 1.88 -25.54 15.05
C VAL A 510 2.84 -25.19 13.91
N LEU A 511 2.69 -25.84 12.74
CA LEU A 511 3.56 -25.63 11.56
C LEU A 511 3.01 -24.57 10.62
N ARG A 512 1.74 -24.18 10.79
CA ARG A 512 1.19 -23.02 10.11
C ARG A 512 1.70 -21.78 10.84
N PRO A 513 2.45 -20.89 10.18
CA PRO A 513 2.72 -19.58 10.75
C PRO A 513 1.38 -18.82 10.73
N ASP A 514 0.60 -18.99 11.80
CA ASP A 514 -0.62 -18.26 12.10
C ASP A 514 -0.32 -16.78 12.45
N LYS A 515 0.60 -16.16 11.72
CA LYS A 515 1.01 -14.76 11.89
C LYS A 515 1.11 -13.97 10.59
N LEU A 516 1.09 -14.61 9.41
CA LEU A 516 0.91 -13.89 8.15
C LEU A 516 -0.58 -13.72 7.83
N TRP A 517 -1.40 -14.75 8.00
CA TRP A 517 -2.80 -14.73 7.52
C TRP A 517 -3.80 -14.22 8.56
N THR A 518 -3.60 -14.47 9.86
CA THR A 518 -4.57 -14.13 10.92
C THR A 518 -4.61 -12.63 11.30
N ASN A 519 -3.51 -11.89 11.10
CA ASN A 519 -3.46 -10.44 11.38
C ASN A 519 -3.96 -9.57 10.22
N ILE A 520 -4.06 -10.14 9.01
CA ILE A 520 -4.47 -9.46 7.79
C ILE A 520 -5.99 -9.17 7.79
N PHE A 521 -6.81 -9.89 8.59
CA PHE A 521 -8.27 -9.86 8.38
C PHE A 521 -9.14 -9.56 9.62
N ARG A 522 -8.70 -8.69 10.55
CA ARG A 522 -9.54 -8.25 11.70
C ARG A 522 -10.50 -7.08 11.42
N TYR A 523 -10.65 -6.68 10.16
CA TYR A 523 -11.17 -5.35 9.84
C TYR A 523 -12.57 -5.37 9.20
N PRO A 524 -13.56 -4.66 9.77
CA PRO A 524 -14.97 -4.73 9.38
C PRO A 524 -15.31 -3.94 8.09
N SER A 525 -14.43 -3.07 7.61
CA SER A 525 -14.63 -2.30 6.37
C SER A 525 -13.45 -2.46 5.40
N LEU A 526 -13.67 -2.26 4.09
CA LEU A 526 -12.58 -2.23 3.09
C LEU A 526 -11.52 -1.18 3.44
N SER A 527 -11.95 -0.02 3.93
CA SER A 527 -11.03 1.02 4.43
C SER A 527 -10.18 0.52 5.58
N ASP A 528 -10.79 -0.17 6.56
CA ASP A 528 -10.05 -0.71 7.70
C ASP A 528 -9.12 -1.86 7.29
N PHE A 529 -9.55 -2.69 6.33
CA PHE A 529 -8.75 -3.77 5.75
C PHE A 529 -7.49 -3.21 5.10
N PHE A 530 -7.61 -2.26 4.17
CA PHE A 530 -6.43 -1.69 3.54
C PHE A 530 -5.63 -0.77 4.48
N LEU A 531 -6.28 -0.07 5.42
CA LEU A 531 -5.58 0.67 6.48
C LEU A 531 -4.71 -0.27 7.30
N ALA A 532 -5.19 -1.47 7.60
CA ALA A 532 -4.41 -2.45 8.34
C ALA A 532 -3.24 -3.10 7.60
N HIS A 533 -3.29 -3.11 6.27
CA HIS A 533 -2.18 -3.59 5.43
C HIS A 533 -1.24 -2.48 5.02
N THR A 534 -1.63 -1.23 5.31
CA THR A 534 -0.75 -0.07 5.25
C THR A 534 -0.18 0.28 6.63
N LEU A 535 -0.87 -0.06 7.73
CA LEU A 535 -0.38 -0.19 9.12
C LEU A 535 0.27 -1.57 9.33
#